data_AF-A0A9D8ZWS9-F1
#
_entry.id   AF-A0A9D8ZWS9-F1
#
_cell.length_a   1.000
_cell.length_b   1.000
_cell.length_c   1.000
_cell.angle_alpha   90.00
_cell.angle_beta   90.00
_cell.angle_gamma   90.00
#
_symmetry.space_group_name_H-M   'P 1'
#
loop_
_entity.id
_entity.type
_entity.pdbx_description
1 polymer ?
#
loop_
_entity_poly.entity_id
_entity_poly.type
_entity_poly.pdbx_seq_one_letter_code
_entity_poly.pdbx_strand_id
1 'polypeptide(L)'
;MEDIVNEIDTLPQSSVGAPIPFVIASESYVVLFYYLQNTPPDWDGQYVKVVGSNTRGEPLAIITFKRCYAHFFGPPNDESFSGHPLASKGLGPYSVYEIDNSSWIKEFERRNSVHPYHNTEKFLLDKRHFIFSFHDTTFECIAKDFEIETKVGSINEAVRIKFNELSES
;
A
#
# COMPACT_ATOMS: atom_id res chain seq x y z
N MET A 1 -10.39 -2.74 -22.74
CA MET A 1 -8.97 -2.65 -22.34
C MET A 1 -8.80 -3.35 -21.01
N GLU A 2 -7.83 -4.25 -20.95
CA GLU A 2 -7.50 -5.06 -19.77
C GLU A 2 -6.58 -4.29 -18.82
N ASP A 3 -6.56 -4.68 -17.54
CA ASP A 3 -5.58 -4.16 -16.57
C ASP A 3 -4.16 -4.41 -17.03
N ILE A 4 -3.28 -3.45 -16.81
CA ILE A 4 -1.83 -3.56 -17.03
C ILE A 4 -1.16 -3.32 -15.68
N VAL A 5 -0.34 -4.27 -15.23
CA VAL A 5 0.37 -4.22 -13.95
C VAL A 5 1.75 -3.63 -14.19
N ASN A 6 2.02 -2.46 -13.61
CA ASN A 6 3.33 -1.81 -13.69
C ASN A 6 3.96 -1.81 -12.30
N GLU A 7 5.11 -2.48 -12.15
CA GLU A 7 5.87 -2.46 -10.91
C GLU A 7 6.56 -1.09 -10.71
N ILE A 8 6.56 -0.59 -9.46
CA ILE A 8 7.23 0.63 -9.06
C ILE A 8 8.50 0.24 -8.28
N ASP A 9 9.58 -0.01 -9.03
CA ASP A 9 10.89 -0.43 -8.50
C ASP A 9 11.68 0.68 -7.78
N THR A 10 11.21 1.92 -7.89
CA THR A 10 11.84 3.09 -7.25
C THR A 10 11.50 3.24 -5.76
N LEU A 11 10.53 2.47 -5.24
CA LEU A 11 10.15 2.52 -3.83
C LEU A 11 11.02 1.59 -2.96
N PRO A 12 11.29 1.94 -1.70
CA PRO A 12 12.02 1.08 -0.79
C PRO A 12 11.31 -0.26 -0.58
N GLN A 13 12.06 -1.35 -0.73
CA GLN A 13 11.60 -2.71 -0.54
C GLN A 13 11.04 -2.93 0.88
N SER A 14 9.81 -3.42 0.98
CA SER A 14 9.25 -3.85 2.26
C SER A 14 10.01 -5.07 2.80
N SER A 15 10.08 -5.21 4.12
CA SER A 15 10.66 -6.41 4.74
C SER A 15 9.90 -7.65 4.27
N VAL A 16 10.61 -8.62 3.69
CA VAL A 16 10.01 -9.86 3.20
C VAL A 16 9.50 -10.71 4.38
N GLY A 17 10.24 -10.71 5.50
CA GLY A 17 9.89 -11.55 6.66
C GLY A 17 8.94 -10.90 7.66
N ALA A 18 9.04 -9.59 7.88
CA ALA A 18 8.25 -8.90 8.90
C ALA A 18 7.98 -7.44 8.49
N PRO A 19 7.13 -7.21 7.47
CA PRO A 19 6.80 -5.86 7.03
C PRO A 19 5.92 -5.11 8.04
N ILE A 20 5.14 -5.83 8.85
CA ILE A 20 4.22 -5.29 9.87
C ILE A 20 3.42 -4.09 9.34
N PRO A 21 2.66 -4.27 8.23
CA PRO A 21 1.92 -3.17 7.64
C PRO A 21 0.86 -2.65 8.62
N PHE A 22 0.77 -1.33 8.73
CA PHE A 22 -0.22 -0.64 9.57
C PHE A 22 -0.89 0.44 8.75
N VAL A 23 -2.21 0.60 8.89
CA VAL A 23 -2.98 1.62 8.17
C VAL A 23 -3.68 2.54 9.16
N ILE A 24 -3.51 3.85 8.99
CA ILE A 24 -4.42 4.86 9.54
C ILE A 24 -5.34 5.28 8.40
N ALA A 25 -6.66 5.20 8.60
CA ALA A 25 -7.64 5.64 7.62
C ALA A 25 -8.75 6.48 8.27
N SER A 26 -9.10 7.57 7.62
CA SER A 26 -10.29 8.40 7.87
C SER A 26 -10.88 8.83 6.51
N GLU A 27 -11.97 9.61 6.52
CA GLU A 27 -12.48 10.22 5.29
C GLU A 27 -11.50 11.23 4.67
N SER A 28 -10.58 11.78 5.48
CA SER A 28 -9.67 12.86 5.05
C SER A 28 -8.27 12.36 4.68
N TYR A 29 -7.82 11.25 5.26
CA TYR A 29 -6.46 10.75 5.07
C TYR A 29 -6.39 9.23 5.11
N VAL A 30 -5.46 8.68 4.32
CA VAL A 30 -5.02 7.28 4.42
C VAL A 30 -3.51 7.28 4.44
N VAL A 31 -2.94 6.63 5.45
CA VAL A 31 -1.49 6.49 5.63
C VAL A 31 -1.16 5.02 5.86
N LEU A 32 -0.23 4.50 5.08
CA LEU A 32 0.30 3.14 5.20
C LEU A 32 1.72 3.18 5.75
N PHE A 33 2.00 2.36 6.75
CA PHE A 33 3.31 2.20 7.36
C PHE A 33 3.78 0.77 7.17
N TYR A 34 5.07 0.55 6.96
CA TYR A 34 5.67 -0.78 6.96
C TYR A 34 7.18 -0.70 7.21
N TYR A 35 7.76 -1.75 7.77
CA TYR A 35 9.21 -1.89 7.90
C TYR A 35 9.86 -2.22 6.56
N LEU A 36 11.06 -1.68 6.36
CA LEU A 36 11.86 -1.91 5.17
C LEU A 36 12.75 -3.14 5.32
N GLN A 37 13.13 -3.73 4.19
CA GLN A 37 14.08 -4.82 4.15
C GLN A 37 15.44 -4.35 4.69
N ASN A 38 15.88 -4.96 5.79
CA ASN A 38 17.13 -4.59 6.48
C ASN A 38 18.01 -5.81 6.83
N THR A 39 17.64 -7.01 6.34
CA THR A 39 18.49 -8.19 6.49
C THR A 39 19.69 -8.09 5.56
N PRO A 40 20.93 -8.29 6.05
CA PRO A 40 22.11 -8.37 5.19
C PRO A 40 21.97 -9.44 4.10
N PRO A 41 22.46 -9.21 2.87
CA PRO A 41 22.37 -10.20 1.79
C PRO A 41 23.07 -11.53 2.08
N ASP A 42 24.07 -11.52 2.96
CA ASP A 42 24.89 -12.66 3.39
C ASP A 42 24.41 -13.30 4.70
N TRP A 43 23.23 -12.91 5.19
CA TRP A 43 22.66 -13.48 6.40
C TRP A 43 22.40 -14.98 6.23
N ASP A 44 22.99 -15.77 7.12
CA ASP A 44 23.06 -17.23 7.04
C ASP A 44 21.93 -17.94 7.83
N GLY A 45 20.98 -17.18 8.36
CA GLY A 45 19.84 -17.71 9.11
C GLY A 45 20.16 -18.18 10.54
N GLN A 46 21.38 -18.01 11.04
CA GLN A 46 21.78 -18.57 12.35
C GLN A 46 21.13 -17.89 13.56
N TYR A 47 20.55 -16.69 13.40
CA TYR A 47 19.82 -16.00 14.45
C TYR A 47 18.53 -15.39 13.91
N VAL A 48 17.41 -15.61 14.60
CA VAL A 48 16.12 -15.01 14.23
C VAL A 48 15.90 -13.76 15.07
N LYS A 49 15.67 -12.62 14.40
CA LYS A 49 15.18 -11.39 15.04
C LYS A 49 13.66 -11.38 14.98
N VAL A 50 13.00 -11.46 16.13
CA VAL A 50 11.55 -11.26 16.21
C VAL A 50 11.26 -9.77 16.09
N VAL A 51 10.62 -9.36 15.00
CA VAL A 51 10.24 -7.97 14.73
C VAL A 51 8.73 -7.84 14.87
N GLY A 52 8.31 -6.80 15.59
CA GLY A 52 6.91 -6.43 15.77
C GLY A 52 6.71 -4.92 15.81
N SER A 53 5.47 -4.46 16.00
CA SER A 53 5.10 -3.04 15.89
C SER A 53 5.79 -2.10 16.90
N ASN A 54 6.32 -2.65 18.01
CA ASN A 54 7.09 -1.91 19.02
C ASN A 54 8.62 -2.07 18.88
N THR A 55 9.11 -2.83 17.90
CA THR A 55 10.55 -3.02 17.69
C THR A 55 11.17 -1.71 17.24
N ARG A 56 12.16 -1.22 17.98
CA ARG A 56 12.82 0.06 17.71
C ARG A 56 14.06 -0.14 16.85
N GLY A 57 14.48 0.95 16.20
CA GLY A 57 15.71 0.95 15.39
C GLY A 57 15.55 0.27 14.03
N GLU A 58 14.31 -0.04 13.62
CA GLU A 58 14.04 -0.57 12.29
C GLU A 58 13.82 0.58 11.29
N PRO A 59 14.37 0.49 10.07
CA PRO A 59 13.97 1.38 9.00
C PRO A 59 12.51 1.10 8.62
N LEU A 60 11.72 2.15 8.43
CA LEU A 60 10.31 2.08 8.05
C LEU A 60 9.97 3.13 7.00
N ALA A 61 9.00 2.82 6.15
CA ALA A 61 8.35 3.76 5.26
C ALA A 61 6.99 4.20 5.81
N ILE A 62 6.63 5.45 5.50
CA ILE A 62 5.34 6.08 5.76
C ILE A 62 4.84 6.60 4.41
N ILE A 63 3.75 6.03 3.91
CA ILE A 63 3.13 6.38 2.63
C ILE A 63 1.85 7.16 2.91
N THR A 64 1.83 8.45 2.57
CA THR A 64 0.66 9.30 2.73
C THR A 64 -0.05 9.46 1.39
N PHE A 65 -1.27 8.92 1.26
CA PHE A 65 -2.02 8.96 -0.01
C PHE A 65 -2.77 10.28 -0.15
N LYS A 66 -2.55 10.99 -1.26
CA LYS A 66 -3.27 12.21 -1.61
C LYS A 66 -4.63 11.84 -2.17
N ARG A 67 -5.70 12.36 -1.55
CA ARG A 67 -7.10 12.15 -1.99
C ARG A 67 -7.39 10.67 -2.24
N CYS A 68 -7.25 9.85 -1.20
CA CYS A 68 -7.65 8.45 -1.27
C CYS A 68 -9.17 8.35 -1.37
N TYR A 69 -9.67 7.67 -2.41
CA TYR A 69 -11.09 7.52 -2.71
C TYR A 69 -11.67 6.19 -2.20
N ALA A 70 -10.84 5.14 -2.21
CA ALA A 70 -11.19 3.82 -1.72
C ALA A 70 -9.89 3.08 -1.38
N HIS A 71 -9.96 2.20 -0.38
CA HIS A 71 -8.85 1.30 -0.07
C HIS A 71 -9.38 -0.07 0.38
N PHE A 72 -8.50 -1.06 0.27
CA PHE A 72 -8.69 -2.40 0.79
C PHE A 72 -7.39 -2.83 1.47
N PHE A 73 -7.51 -3.49 2.63
CA PHE A 73 -6.37 -4.03 3.37
C PHE A 73 -6.74 -5.40 3.91
N GLY A 74 -6.10 -6.44 3.38
CA GLY A 74 -6.50 -7.81 3.67
C GLY A 74 -5.81 -8.82 2.74
N PRO A 75 -6.41 -10.00 2.51
CA PRO A 75 -5.82 -11.03 1.65
C PRO A 75 -5.74 -10.59 0.17
N PRO A 76 -4.87 -11.20 -0.65
CA PRO A 76 -4.11 -12.39 -0.34
C PRO A 76 -2.80 -12.12 0.42
N ASN A 77 -2.33 -13.16 1.10
CA ASN A 77 -0.94 -13.29 1.54
C ASN A 77 -0.10 -13.90 0.40
N ASP A 78 1.20 -14.00 0.62
CA ASP A 78 2.16 -14.60 -0.30
C ASP A 78 1.85 -16.08 -0.66
N GLU A 79 1.43 -16.90 0.31
CA GLU A 79 1.09 -18.32 0.10
C GLU A 79 -0.13 -18.51 -0.81
N SER A 80 -1.05 -17.54 -0.81
CA SER A 80 -2.29 -17.58 -1.59
C SER A 80 -2.31 -16.53 -2.70
N PHE A 81 -1.15 -15.98 -3.07
CA PHE A 81 -1.07 -14.79 -3.93
C PHE A 81 -1.64 -15.02 -5.33
N SER A 82 -1.57 -16.26 -5.84
CA SER A 82 -2.19 -16.64 -7.12
C SER A 82 -3.72 -16.45 -7.15
N GLY A 83 -4.36 -16.30 -5.99
CA GLY A 83 -5.78 -15.96 -5.86
C GLY A 83 -6.08 -14.49 -6.18
N HIS A 84 -5.09 -13.62 -6.26
CA HIS A 84 -5.30 -12.22 -6.66
C HIS A 84 -5.77 -12.15 -8.12
N PRO A 85 -6.83 -11.37 -8.46
CA PRO A 85 -7.31 -11.25 -9.84
C PRO A 85 -6.26 -10.81 -10.86
N LEU A 86 -5.25 -10.06 -10.40
CA LEU A 86 -4.15 -9.56 -11.24
C LEU A 86 -2.86 -10.43 -11.18
N ALA A 87 -2.84 -11.53 -10.43
CA ALA A 87 -1.64 -12.38 -10.31
C ALA A 87 -1.16 -12.90 -11.67
N SER A 88 -2.10 -13.36 -12.50
CA SER A 88 -1.80 -13.82 -13.88
C SER A 88 -1.28 -12.73 -14.83
N LYS A 89 -1.34 -11.46 -14.41
CA LYS A 89 -0.94 -10.29 -15.19
C LYS A 89 0.38 -9.67 -14.72
N GLY A 90 1.12 -10.36 -13.84
CA GLY A 90 2.42 -9.92 -13.36
C GLY A 90 2.41 -9.31 -11.96
N LEU A 91 1.27 -9.28 -11.27
CA LEU A 91 1.26 -8.95 -9.84
C LEU A 91 1.90 -10.10 -9.05
N GLY A 92 2.93 -9.79 -8.27
CA GLY A 92 3.60 -10.72 -7.35
C GLY A 92 3.71 -10.14 -5.92
N PRO A 93 4.12 -10.98 -4.94
CA PRO A 93 4.25 -10.55 -3.55
C PRO A 93 5.45 -9.64 -3.33
N TYR A 94 5.48 -8.96 -2.17
CA TYR A 94 6.57 -8.13 -1.68
C TYR A 94 6.95 -6.94 -2.58
N SER A 95 6.06 -6.48 -3.44
CA SER A 95 6.34 -5.34 -4.33
C SER A 95 5.18 -4.35 -4.38
N VAL A 96 5.44 -3.21 -5.02
CA VAL A 96 4.50 -2.10 -5.19
C VAL A 96 4.19 -1.91 -6.67
N TYR A 97 2.92 -1.68 -6.98
CA TYR A 97 2.44 -1.60 -8.36
C TYR A 97 1.49 -0.43 -8.56
N GLU A 98 1.49 0.10 -9.78
CA GLU A 98 0.42 0.93 -10.33
C GLU A 98 -0.31 0.17 -11.44
N ILE A 99 -1.63 0.20 -11.40
CA ILE A 99 -2.48 -0.53 -12.35
C ILE A 99 -3.08 0.43 -13.37
N ASP A 100 -2.57 0.40 -14.60
CA ASP A 100 -3.18 1.09 -15.72
C ASP A 100 -4.42 0.35 -16.19
N ASN A 101 -5.37 1.09 -16.78
CA ASN A 101 -6.65 0.55 -17.23
C ASN A 101 -7.43 -0.22 -16.15
N SER A 102 -7.22 0.13 -14.87
CA SER A 102 -7.77 -0.55 -13.69
C SER A 102 -9.27 -0.83 -13.79
N SER A 103 -9.60 -2.12 -13.71
CA SER A 103 -10.96 -2.67 -13.58
C SER A 103 -11.62 -2.24 -12.28
N TRP A 104 -10.85 -2.08 -11.19
CA TRP A 104 -11.40 -1.57 -9.93
C TRP A 104 -11.83 -0.10 -10.05
N ILE A 105 -11.06 0.75 -10.72
CA ILE A 105 -11.45 2.14 -10.99
C ILE A 105 -12.73 2.20 -11.83
N LYS A 106 -12.86 1.36 -12.86
CA LYS A 106 -14.07 1.27 -13.70
C LYS A 106 -15.29 0.83 -12.88
N GLU A 107 -15.13 -0.18 -12.04
CA GLU A 107 -16.21 -0.65 -11.16
C GLU A 107 -16.57 0.41 -10.11
N PHE A 108 -15.58 1.12 -9.58
CA PHE A 108 -15.77 2.24 -8.66
C PHE A 108 -16.57 3.37 -9.31
N GLU A 109 -16.24 3.75 -10.55
CA GLU A 109 -17.02 4.73 -11.33
C GLU A 109 -18.45 4.26 -11.58
N ARG A 110 -18.63 3.01 -12.00
CA ARG A 110 -19.96 2.45 -12.29
C ARG A 110 -20.88 2.51 -11.08
N ARG A 111 -20.37 2.18 -9.88
CA ARG A 111 -21.13 2.26 -8.62
C ARG A 111 -21.53 3.68 -8.24
N ASN A 112 -20.75 4.67 -8.65
CA ASN A 112 -20.98 6.08 -8.34
C ASN A 112 -21.71 6.86 -9.46
N SER A 113 -22.09 6.18 -10.55
CA SER A 113 -22.69 6.80 -11.74
C SER A 113 -24.22 7.02 -11.68
N VAL A 114 -24.85 6.78 -10.53
CA VAL A 114 -26.33 6.80 -10.38
C VAL A 114 -26.94 8.20 -10.45
N HIS A 115 -26.14 9.27 -10.39
CA HIS A 115 -26.63 10.64 -10.42
C HIS A 115 -26.86 11.13 -11.87
N PRO A 116 -27.97 11.84 -12.18
CA PRO A 116 -28.28 12.33 -13.54
C PRO A 116 -27.23 13.27 -14.19
N TYR A 117 -26.29 13.79 -13.41
CA TYR A 117 -25.23 14.70 -13.85
C TYR A 117 -23.84 14.05 -13.79
N HIS A 118 -23.79 12.73 -13.65
CA HIS A 118 -22.53 12.00 -13.64
C HIS A 118 -21.77 12.24 -14.95
N ASN A 119 -20.49 12.55 -14.81
CA ASN A 119 -19.59 12.74 -15.94
C ASN A 119 -18.39 11.84 -15.72
N THR A 120 -18.32 10.77 -16.52
CA THR A 120 -17.28 9.74 -16.43
C THR A 120 -15.87 10.32 -16.54
N GLU A 121 -15.61 11.21 -17.49
CA GLU A 121 -14.28 11.80 -17.69
C GLU A 121 -13.82 12.58 -16.46
N LYS A 122 -14.68 13.45 -15.93
CA LYS A 122 -14.40 14.22 -14.70
C LYS A 122 -14.27 13.32 -13.48
N PHE A 123 -15.06 12.26 -13.40
CA PHE A 123 -14.98 11.31 -12.29
C PHE A 123 -13.65 10.56 -12.32
N LEU A 124 -13.19 10.11 -13.49
CA LEU A 124 -11.96 9.34 -13.63
C LEU A 124 -10.68 10.19 -13.52
N LEU A 125 -10.81 11.51 -13.68
CA LEU A 125 -9.68 12.43 -13.55
C LEU A 125 -8.94 12.24 -12.22
N ASP A 126 -7.61 12.19 -12.29
CA ASP A 126 -6.71 12.05 -11.15
C ASP A 126 -6.98 10.79 -10.29
N LYS A 127 -7.52 9.70 -10.85
CA LYS A 127 -7.64 8.41 -10.14
C LYS A 127 -6.60 7.43 -10.63
N ARG A 128 -5.72 7.02 -9.72
CA ARG A 128 -4.67 6.03 -9.92
C ARG A 128 -4.92 4.87 -8.97
N HIS A 129 -4.53 3.66 -9.37
CA HIS A 129 -4.73 2.45 -8.59
C HIS A 129 -3.36 1.92 -8.17
N PHE A 130 -3.11 1.89 -6.86
CA PHE A 130 -1.86 1.39 -6.28
C PHE A 130 -2.09 0.12 -5.48
N ILE A 131 -1.14 -0.81 -5.56
CA ILE A 131 -1.11 -2.07 -4.81
C ILE A 131 0.23 -2.19 -4.10
N PHE A 132 0.21 -2.45 -2.80
CA PHE A 132 1.34 -2.77 -1.95
C PHE A 132 1.14 -4.18 -1.42
N SER A 133 1.91 -5.13 -1.95
CA SER A 133 1.84 -6.53 -1.54
C SER A 133 2.87 -6.81 -0.45
N PHE A 134 2.43 -7.36 0.68
CA PHE A 134 3.27 -7.77 1.80
C PHE A 134 3.22 -9.28 1.99
N HIS A 135 3.89 -9.78 3.03
CA HIS A 135 3.90 -11.20 3.38
C HIS A 135 2.48 -11.70 3.68
N ASP A 136 1.82 -11.17 4.71
CA ASP A 136 0.53 -11.69 5.19
C ASP A 136 -0.70 -11.00 4.58
N THR A 137 -0.51 -9.81 4.00
CA THR A 137 -1.61 -8.97 3.51
C THR A 137 -1.20 -8.18 2.28
N THR A 138 -2.19 -7.71 1.56
CA THR A 138 -2.07 -6.74 0.47
C THR A 138 -2.87 -5.50 0.85
N PHE A 139 -2.28 -4.33 0.63
CA PHE A 139 -2.97 -3.05 0.67
C PHE A 139 -3.17 -2.54 -0.75
N GLU A 140 -4.38 -2.13 -1.09
CA GLU A 140 -4.68 -1.54 -2.40
C GLU A 140 -5.52 -0.28 -2.22
N CYS A 141 -5.32 0.72 -3.08
CA CYS A 141 -6.12 1.93 -3.02
C CYS A 141 -6.31 2.60 -4.38
N ILE A 142 -7.40 3.37 -4.47
CA ILE A 142 -7.62 4.35 -5.52
C ILE A 142 -7.30 5.72 -4.92
N ALA A 143 -6.27 6.39 -5.41
CA ALA A 143 -5.84 7.69 -4.90
C ALA A 143 -5.37 8.60 -6.05
N LYS A 144 -5.17 9.90 -5.77
CA LYS A 144 -4.58 10.81 -6.74
C LYS A 144 -3.08 10.60 -6.90
N ASP A 145 -2.39 10.41 -5.78
CA ASP A 145 -0.95 10.24 -5.72
C ASP A 145 -0.59 9.79 -4.30
N PHE A 146 0.70 9.63 -4.01
CA PHE A 146 1.18 9.47 -2.65
C PHE A 146 2.51 10.19 -2.41
N GLU A 147 2.83 10.43 -1.14
CA GLU A 147 4.14 10.87 -0.68
C GLU A 147 4.76 9.78 0.17
N ILE A 148 6.09 9.67 0.12
CA ILE A 148 6.87 8.73 0.91
C ILE A 148 7.82 9.46 1.86
N GLU A 149 7.83 9.01 3.10
CA GLU A 149 8.85 9.36 4.09
C GLU A 149 9.51 8.08 4.61
N THR A 150 10.82 8.12 4.85
CA THR A 150 11.55 7.02 5.51
C THR A 150 12.05 7.48 6.86
N LYS A 151 11.86 6.66 7.89
CA LYS A 151 12.34 6.93 9.27
C LYS A 151 13.00 5.68 9.84
N VAL A 152 13.70 5.85 10.97
CA VAL A 152 14.20 4.73 11.78
C VAL A 152 13.49 4.80 13.13
N GLY A 153 12.88 3.70 13.58
CA GLY A 153 12.09 3.69 14.80
C GLY A 153 11.25 2.43 14.95
N SER A 154 10.08 2.58 15.54
CA SER A 154 9.04 1.53 15.60
C SER A 154 7.77 2.01 14.88
N ILE A 155 7.00 1.07 14.32
CA ILE A 155 5.70 1.40 13.68
C ILE A 155 4.80 2.18 14.64
N ASN A 156 4.64 1.72 15.89
CA ASN A 156 3.72 2.36 16.84
C ASN A 156 4.14 3.80 17.20
N GLU A 157 5.44 4.08 17.25
CA GLU A 157 5.93 5.44 17.47
C GLU A 157 5.65 6.33 16.26
N ALA A 158 5.96 5.85 15.05
CA ALA A 158 5.69 6.57 13.80
C ALA A 158 4.19 6.84 13.62
N VAL A 159 3.33 5.87 13.92
CA VAL A 159 1.86 5.98 13.90
C VAL A 159 1.39 7.08 14.84
N ARG A 160 1.88 7.12 16.09
CA ARG A 160 1.48 8.15 17.06
C ARG A 160 1.89 9.55 16.61
N ILE A 161 3.12 9.71 16.12
CA ILE A 161 3.62 10.99 15.61
C ILE A 161 2.77 11.45 14.42
N LYS A 162 2.58 10.58 13.43
CA LYS A 162 1.83 10.92 12.22
C LYS A 162 0.36 11.19 12.49
N PHE A 163 -0.25 10.45 13.42
CA PHE A 163 -1.63 10.70 13.84
C PHE A 163 -1.81 12.09 14.46
N ASN A 164 -0.86 12.52 15.30
CA ASN A 164 -0.90 13.86 15.88
C ASN A 164 -0.72 14.95 14.80
N GLU A 165 0.24 14.78 13.88
CA GLU A 165 0.45 15.69 12.74
C GLU A 165 -0.84 15.86 11.91
N LEU A 166 -1.56 14.77 11.65
CA LEU A 166 -2.82 14.78 10.89
C LEU A 166 -4.01 15.35 11.67
N SER A 167 -3.95 15.35 13.01
CA SER A 167 -5.03 15.87 13.86
C SER A 167 -4.94 17.38 14.07
N GLU A 168 -3.77 17.97 13.79
CA GLU A 168 -3.50 19.40 13.93
C GLU A 168 -3.65 20.17 12.60
N SER A 169 -3.80 19.47 11.46
CA SER A 169 -3.94 20.01 10.11
C SER A 169 -5.39 20.21 9.70
#